data_AF-A0A1H9KIN2-F1
#
_entry.id   AF-A0A1H9KIN2-F1
#
_cell.length_a   1.000
_cell.length_b   1.000
_cell.length_c   1.000
_cell.angle_alpha   90.00
_cell.angle_beta   90.00
_cell.angle_gamma   90.00
#
_symmetry.space_group_name_H-M   'P 1'
#
loop_
_entity.id
_entity.type
_entity.pdbx_description
1 polymer ?
#
loop_
_entity_poly.entity_id
_entity_poly.type
_entity_poly.pdbx_seq_one_letter_code
_entity_poly.pdbx_strand_id
1 'polypeptide(L)'
;MSLPALIEQIDALLPQTQCTRCGYPACRPYAEAIASGQAEINQCPPGGEAGVQALASLLQREALPLNPVNGLAITRRLLARIDEAVCIGCTKCIQACPTDAILGAANLMHTVIAEECSGCELCIPPCPVDCISMVDVGEALPVEQTAPQYRQRYEARAARLQRWEDEARAEREARLRNLADPVARALAAAQAKRQNQSS
;
A
#
# COMPACT_ATOMS: atom_id res chain seq x y z
N MET A 1 -3.76 -23.64 -17.21
CA MET A 1 -4.04 -22.76 -16.05
C MET A 1 -4.69 -21.48 -16.57
N SER A 2 -5.74 -20.96 -15.92
CA SER A 2 -6.36 -19.70 -16.34
C SER A 2 -5.45 -18.52 -16.01
N LEU A 3 -5.56 -17.41 -16.75
CA LEU A 3 -4.78 -16.21 -16.49
C LEU A 3 -4.96 -15.70 -15.03
N PRO A 4 -6.18 -15.62 -14.47
CA PRO A 4 -6.35 -15.24 -13.07
C PRO A 4 -5.65 -16.19 -12.09
N ALA A 5 -5.72 -17.51 -12.32
CA ALA A 5 -5.06 -18.48 -11.44
C ALA A 5 -3.53 -18.36 -11.50
N LEU A 6 -2.96 -18.05 -12.67
CA LEU A 6 -1.53 -17.82 -12.81
C LEU A 6 -1.08 -16.55 -12.08
N ILE A 7 -1.87 -15.45 -12.16
CA ILE A 7 -1.57 -14.20 -11.46
C ILE A 7 -1.47 -14.45 -9.95
N GLU A 8 -2.44 -15.17 -9.37
CA GLU A 8 -2.44 -15.48 -7.94
C GLU A 8 -1.23 -16.34 -7.53
N GLN A 9 -0.80 -17.30 -8.38
CA GLN A 9 0.40 -18.10 -8.11
C GLN A 9 1.69 -17.27 -8.18
N ILE A 10 1.80 -16.37 -9.15
CA ILE A 10 2.95 -15.46 -9.26
C ILE A 10 2.98 -14.52 -8.05
N ASP A 11 1.85 -13.89 -7.73
CA ASP A 11 1.75 -12.94 -6.63
C ASP A 11 2.11 -13.60 -5.29
N ALA A 12 1.72 -14.86 -5.08
CA ALA A 12 2.07 -15.65 -3.89
C ALA A 12 3.59 -15.85 -3.71
N LEU A 13 4.38 -15.82 -4.79
CA LEU A 13 5.85 -15.94 -4.75
C LEU A 13 6.56 -14.60 -4.54
N LEU A 14 5.85 -13.48 -4.64
CA LEU A 14 6.45 -12.15 -4.47
C LEU A 14 6.67 -11.82 -2.99
N PRO A 15 7.63 -10.92 -2.67
CA PRO A 15 7.98 -10.55 -1.29
C PRO A 15 6.92 -9.72 -0.55
N GLN A 16 5.91 -9.22 -1.26
CA GLN A 16 4.78 -8.48 -0.68
C GLN A 16 5.16 -7.22 0.13
N THR A 17 6.38 -6.69 -0.05
CA THR A 17 6.84 -5.46 0.62
C THR A 17 6.16 -4.20 0.09
N GLN A 18 5.58 -4.25 -1.11
CA GLN A 18 4.94 -3.14 -1.83
C GLN A 18 5.88 -1.95 -2.09
N CYS A 19 7.19 -2.18 -2.14
CA CYS A 19 8.22 -1.12 -2.18
C CYS A 19 8.38 -0.39 -3.52
N THR A 20 7.66 -0.79 -4.57
CA THR A 20 7.67 -0.20 -5.93
C THR A 20 9.03 -0.13 -6.66
N ARG A 21 10.09 -0.73 -6.11
CA ARG A 21 11.44 -0.74 -6.71
C ARG A 21 11.51 -1.35 -8.11
N CYS A 22 10.58 -2.25 -8.44
CA CYS A 22 10.47 -2.84 -9.78
C CYS A 22 9.75 -1.95 -10.80
N GLY A 23 9.31 -0.74 -10.42
CA GLY A 23 8.54 0.18 -11.25
C GLY A 23 7.02 -0.03 -11.23
N TYR A 24 6.54 -1.09 -10.56
CA TYR A 24 5.11 -1.35 -10.40
C TYR A 24 4.58 -0.79 -9.07
N PRO A 25 3.31 -0.34 -9.01
CA PRO A 25 2.77 0.32 -7.82
C PRO A 25 2.54 -0.64 -6.63
N ALA A 26 2.48 -1.94 -6.88
CA ALA A 26 2.35 -2.99 -5.87
C ALA A 26 2.81 -4.33 -6.45
N CYS A 27 2.89 -5.37 -5.62
CA CYS A 27 3.26 -6.73 -6.04
C CYS A 27 2.27 -7.32 -7.04
N ARG A 28 0.96 -7.17 -6.82
CA ARG A 28 -0.06 -7.75 -7.71
C ARG A 28 -0.01 -7.21 -9.15
N PRO A 29 0.10 -5.89 -9.40
CA PRO A 29 0.31 -5.36 -10.75
C PRO A 29 1.59 -5.90 -11.44
N TYR A 30 2.66 -6.15 -10.69
CA TYR A 30 3.85 -6.80 -11.25
C TYR A 30 3.56 -8.26 -11.60
N ALA A 31 2.81 -8.99 -10.76
CA ALA A 31 2.37 -10.35 -11.06
C ALA A 31 1.49 -10.42 -12.32
N GLU A 32 0.57 -9.47 -12.48
CA GLU A 32 -0.27 -9.31 -13.67
C GLU A 32 0.57 -9.06 -14.94
N ALA A 33 1.59 -8.20 -14.83
CA ALA A 33 2.50 -7.91 -15.94
C ALA A 33 3.36 -9.13 -16.32
N ILE A 34 3.84 -9.91 -15.35
CA ILE A 34 4.53 -11.17 -15.62
C ILE A 34 3.59 -12.17 -16.31
N ALA A 35 2.38 -12.36 -15.76
CA ALA A 35 1.41 -13.33 -16.27
C ALA A 35 0.97 -13.03 -17.71
N SER A 36 0.95 -11.75 -18.09
CA SER A 36 0.62 -11.27 -19.43
C SER A 36 1.82 -11.13 -20.37
N GLY A 37 3.04 -11.44 -19.91
CA GLY A 37 4.27 -11.31 -20.70
C GLY A 37 4.73 -9.88 -20.95
N GLN A 38 4.24 -8.92 -20.16
CA GLN A 38 4.59 -7.49 -20.23
C GLN A 38 5.79 -7.12 -19.33
N ALA A 39 6.21 -8.02 -18.44
CA ALA A 39 7.36 -7.85 -17.57
C ALA A 39 8.21 -9.12 -17.51
N GLU A 40 9.52 -8.93 -17.33
CA GLU A 40 10.42 -10.04 -17.00
C GLU A 40 10.32 -10.42 -15.52
N ILE A 41 10.77 -11.63 -15.18
CA ILE A 41 10.67 -12.20 -13.83
C ILE A 41 11.73 -11.70 -12.85
N ASN A 42 12.77 -11.03 -13.35
CA ASN A 42 13.97 -10.64 -12.61
C ASN A 42 13.96 -9.19 -12.11
N GLN A 43 12.78 -8.55 -12.05
CA GLN A 43 12.68 -7.12 -11.80
C GLN A 43 12.57 -6.76 -10.30
N CYS A 44 12.46 -7.74 -9.39
CA CYS A 44 12.15 -7.51 -7.97
C CYS A 44 13.35 -7.74 -7.04
N PRO A 45 14.08 -6.69 -6.62
CA PRO A 45 15.24 -6.83 -5.74
C PRO A 45 14.93 -7.46 -4.37
N PRO A 46 13.80 -7.16 -3.67
CA PRO A 46 13.47 -7.83 -2.42
C PRO A 46 13.17 -9.32 -2.59
N GLY A 47 12.75 -9.77 -3.78
CA GLY A 47 12.57 -11.20 -4.06
C GLY A 47 13.89 -11.93 -4.23
N GLY A 48 14.96 -11.20 -4.58
CA GLY A 48 16.29 -11.77 -4.75
C GLY A 48 16.36 -12.79 -5.89
N GLU A 49 17.51 -13.46 -6.01
CA GLU A 49 17.71 -14.58 -6.93
C GLU A 49 16.74 -15.75 -6.65
N ALA A 50 16.44 -16.01 -5.38
CA ALA A 50 15.51 -17.07 -4.98
C ALA A 50 14.10 -16.83 -5.55
N GLY A 51 13.61 -15.59 -5.51
CA GLY A 51 12.33 -15.22 -6.11
C GLY A 51 12.33 -15.40 -7.63
N VAL A 52 13.42 -15.02 -8.31
CA VAL A 52 13.54 -15.23 -9.76
C VAL A 52 13.50 -16.72 -10.11
N GLN A 53 14.22 -17.56 -9.36
CA GLN A 53 14.22 -19.01 -9.56
C GLN A 53 12.84 -19.63 -9.33
N ALA A 54 12.12 -19.19 -8.30
CA ALA A 54 10.77 -19.65 -8.04
C ALA A 54 9.81 -19.28 -9.18
N LEU A 55 9.87 -18.04 -9.67
CA LEU A 55 9.08 -17.58 -10.81
C LEU A 55 9.44 -18.32 -12.11
N ALA A 56 10.73 -18.51 -12.39
CA ALA A 56 11.23 -19.26 -13.53
C ALA A 56 10.70 -20.71 -13.52
N SER A 57 10.73 -21.37 -12.37
CA SER A 57 10.21 -22.72 -12.18
C SER A 57 8.69 -22.79 -12.40
N LEU A 58 7.94 -21.83 -11.86
CA LEU A 58 6.49 -21.74 -12.03
C LEU A 58 6.10 -21.55 -13.52
N LEU A 59 6.83 -20.69 -14.23
CA LEU A 59 6.55 -20.30 -15.61
C LEU A 59 7.21 -21.21 -16.64
N GLN A 60 8.03 -22.17 -16.21
CA GLN A 60 8.83 -23.04 -17.07
C GLN A 60 9.72 -22.25 -18.03
N ARG A 61 10.40 -21.23 -17.50
CA ARG A 61 11.33 -20.36 -18.23
C ARG A 61 12.73 -20.44 -17.62
N GLU A 62 13.73 -20.02 -18.37
CA GLU A 62 15.09 -19.85 -17.85
C GLU A 62 15.14 -18.72 -16.80
N ALA A 63 15.89 -18.95 -15.71
CA ALA A 63 16.11 -17.92 -14.71
C ALA A 63 17.09 -16.87 -15.23
N LEU A 64 16.72 -15.60 -15.10
CA LEU A 64 17.56 -14.46 -15.46
C LEU A 64 18.24 -13.91 -14.19
N PRO A 65 19.45 -13.34 -14.28
CA PRO A 65 20.03 -12.61 -13.16
C PRO A 65 19.16 -11.40 -12.81
N LEU A 66 19.14 -10.98 -11.55
CA LEU A 66 18.40 -9.77 -11.14
C LEU A 66 18.72 -8.56 -12.02
N ASN A 67 17.70 -7.78 -12.38
CA ASN A 67 17.88 -6.56 -13.15
C ASN A 67 18.58 -5.49 -12.29
N PRO A 68 19.84 -5.12 -12.60
CA PRO A 68 20.59 -4.16 -11.79
C PRO A 68 19.99 -2.75 -11.80
N VAL A 69 19.16 -2.41 -12.80
CA VAL A 69 18.48 -1.10 -12.87
C VAL A 69 17.54 -0.90 -11.69
N ASN A 70 16.91 -1.97 -11.20
CA ASN A 70 15.96 -1.89 -10.08
C ASN A 70 16.65 -2.04 -8.72
N GLY A 71 17.96 -2.29 -8.72
CA GLY A 71 18.78 -2.44 -7.52
C GLY A 71 19.26 -3.88 -7.27
N LEU A 72 19.97 -4.05 -6.16
CA LEU A 72 20.56 -5.32 -5.75
C LEU A 72 19.63 -6.11 -4.82
N ALA A 73 19.89 -7.41 -4.72
CA ALA A 73 19.22 -8.27 -3.74
C ALA A 73 19.33 -7.68 -2.33
N ILE A 74 18.20 -7.65 -1.62
CA ILE A 74 18.15 -7.17 -0.23
C ILE A 74 18.58 -8.32 0.68
N THR A 75 19.77 -8.20 1.28
CA THR A 75 20.33 -9.23 2.20
C THR A 75 20.16 -8.86 3.68
N ARG A 76 19.80 -7.61 3.95
CA ARG A 76 19.65 -7.07 5.31
C ARG A 76 18.23 -6.62 5.53
N ARG A 77 17.71 -6.86 6.73
CA ARG A 77 16.41 -6.39 7.15
C ARG A 77 16.57 -4.97 7.69
N LEU A 78 15.96 -4.02 6.99
CA LEU A 78 15.95 -2.61 7.38
C LEU A 78 14.54 -2.24 7.85
N LEU A 79 14.42 -1.61 9.02
CA LEU A 79 13.15 -1.11 9.53
C LEU A 79 13.17 0.41 9.63
N ALA A 80 12.02 1.04 9.38
CA ALA A 80 11.89 2.48 9.59
C ALA A 80 11.92 2.79 11.09
N ARG A 81 12.61 3.87 11.45
CA ARG A 81 12.61 4.49 12.77
C ARG A 81 12.32 5.97 12.63
N ILE A 82 11.32 6.45 13.37
CA ILE A 82 10.94 7.85 13.42
C ILE A 82 11.61 8.47 14.65
N ASP A 83 12.28 9.61 14.48
CA ASP A 83 12.75 10.41 15.61
C ASP A 83 11.55 11.17 16.21
N GLU A 84 11.10 10.73 17.37
CA GLU A 84 9.94 11.30 18.06
C GLU A 84 10.14 12.75 18.48
N ALA A 85 11.39 13.20 18.70
CA ALA A 85 11.68 14.57 19.13
C ALA A 85 11.55 15.58 17.97
N VAL A 86 11.68 15.11 16.73
CA VAL A 86 11.57 15.93 15.51
C VAL A 86 10.19 15.79 14.86
N CYS A 87 9.48 14.68 15.11
CA CYS A 87 8.19 14.40 14.51
C CYS A 87 7.12 15.46 14.85
N ILE A 88 6.53 16.07 13.82
CA ILE A 88 5.47 17.09 13.97
C ILE A 88 4.04 16.54 13.85
N GLY A 89 3.85 15.22 13.76
CA GLY A 89 2.50 14.64 13.69
C GLY A 89 1.70 14.95 12.42
N CYS A 90 2.37 15.13 11.26
CA CYS A 90 1.70 15.51 10.00
C CYS A 90 0.88 14.41 9.29
N THR A 91 0.94 13.16 9.78
CA THR A 91 0.30 11.93 9.25
C THR A 91 0.67 11.46 7.84
N LYS A 92 1.51 12.18 7.08
CA LYS A 92 1.89 11.78 5.71
C LYS A 92 2.58 10.41 5.63
N CYS A 93 3.38 10.05 6.63
CA CYS A 93 4.03 8.74 6.72
C CYS A 93 3.00 7.59 6.91
N ILE A 94 1.96 7.80 7.72
CA ILE A 94 0.85 6.85 7.91
C ILE A 94 0.10 6.62 6.59
N GLN A 95 -0.11 7.68 5.82
CA GLN A 95 -0.77 7.60 4.51
C GLN A 95 0.07 6.81 3.49
N ALA A 96 1.40 6.92 3.55
CA ALA A 96 2.30 6.22 2.66
C ALA A 96 2.60 4.77 3.08
N CYS A 97 2.39 4.40 4.35
CA CYS A 97 2.73 3.07 4.85
C CYS A 97 1.77 2.00 4.28
N PRO A 98 2.24 1.04 3.46
CA PRO A 98 1.37 0.05 2.83
C PRO A 98 0.85 -0.99 3.83
N THR A 99 1.56 -1.26 4.93
CA THR A 99 1.20 -2.29 5.91
C THR A 99 0.55 -1.73 7.18
N ASP A 100 0.37 -0.41 7.28
CA ASP A 100 -0.07 0.27 8.51
C ASP A 100 0.83 -0.01 9.73
N ALA A 101 2.14 -0.07 9.51
CA ALA A 101 3.13 -0.25 10.57
C ALA A 101 3.40 1.01 11.41
N ILE A 102 2.86 2.18 11.01
CA ILE A 102 3.11 3.45 11.70
C ILE A 102 1.90 3.82 12.55
N LEU A 103 2.12 4.02 13.85
CA LEU A 103 1.10 4.45 14.81
C LEU A 103 1.25 5.92 15.16
N GLY A 104 0.12 6.58 15.42
CA GLY A 104 0.01 7.94 15.94
C GLY A 104 -1.20 8.65 15.34
N ALA A 105 -1.29 9.97 15.49
CA ALA A 105 -2.41 10.76 14.98
C ALA A 105 -1.98 12.18 14.62
N ALA A 106 -2.90 12.96 14.06
CA ALA A 106 -2.65 14.36 13.75
C ALA A 106 -2.19 15.12 15.01
N ASN A 107 -1.07 15.85 14.89
CA ASN A 107 -0.42 16.60 15.96
C ASN A 107 0.08 15.76 17.14
N LEU A 108 0.19 14.44 16.98
CA LEU A 108 0.85 13.54 17.93
C LEU A 108 2.07 12.91 17.27
N MET A 109 3.10 12.59 18.07
CA MET A 109 4.27 11.88 17.55
C MET A 109 3.86 10.54 16.94
N HIS A 110 4.64 10.09 15.96
CA HIS A 110 4.45 8.78 15.35
C HIS A 110 5.57 7.84 15.76
N THR A 111 5.27 6.55 15.82
CA THR A 111 6.26 5.49 16.03
C THR A 111 5.98 4.31 15.09
N VAL A 112 6.96 3.42 14.94
CA VAL A 112 6.89 2.28 14.03
C VAL A 112 6.76 0.99 14.85
N ILE A 113 5.76 0.17 14.52
CA ILE A 113 5.65 -1.21 14.99
C ILE A 113 6.64 -2.05 14.17
N ALA A 114 7.75 -2.44 14.80
CA ALA A 114 8.87 -3.12 14.13
C ALA A 114 8.45 -4.42 13.44
N GLU A 115 7.53 -5.17 14.05
CA GLU A 115 7.05 -6.46 13.56
C GLU A 115 6.22 -6.32 12.27
N GLU A 116 5.58 -5.18 12.05
CA GLU A 116 4.67 -4.94 10.92
C GLU A 116 5.33 -4.15 9.78
N CYS A 117 6.52 -3.60 10.02
CA CYS A 117 7.27 -2.83 9.05
C CYS A 117 7.91 -3.76 8.01
N SER A 118 7.56 -3.54 6.74
CA SER A 118 8.11 -4.29 5.60
C SER A 118 9.46 -3.76 5.10
N GLY A 119 9.96 -2.66 5.67
CA GLY A 119 11.20 -2.02 5.20
C GLY A 119 11.09 -1.37 3.82
N CYS A 120 9.88 -1.04 3.36
CA CYS A 120 9.64 -0.55 2.00
C CYS A 120 10.10 0.88 1.71
N GLU A 121 10.53 1.64 2.73
CA GLU A 121 11.04 3.03 2.62
C GLU A 121 10.04 4.08 2.11
N LEU A 122 8.82 3.71 1.74
CA LEU A 122 7.80 4.63 1.19
C LEU A 122 7.43 5.79 2.13
N CYS A 123 7.70 5.65 3.43
CA CYS A 123 7.43 6.68 4.42
C CYS A 123 8.47 7.81 4.45
N ILE A 124 9.68 7.61 3.90
CA ILE A 124 10.76 8.59 3.94
C ILE A 124 10.45 9.82 3.07
N PRO A 125 10.19 9.69 1.75
CA PRO A 125 9.96 10.85 0.88
C PRO A 125 8.84 11.81 1.32
N PRO A 126 7.68 11.35 1.85
CA PRO A 126 6.62 12.24 2.24
C PRO A 126 6.84 12.95 3.58
N CYS A 127 7.87 12.61 4.36
CA CYS A 127 8.14 13.24 5.66
C CYS A 127 8.68 14.67 5.47
N PRO A 128 7.96 15.74 5.89
CA PRO A 128 8.36 17.12 5.60
C PRO A 128 9.49 17.64 6.50
N VAL A 129 9.84 16.90 7.56
CA VAL A 129 10.88 17.25 8.54
C VAL A 129 12.01 16.23 8.58
N ASP A 130 12.02 15.30 7.63
CA ASP A 130 13.07 14.29 7.43
C ASP A 130 13.48 13.52 8.71
N CYS A 131 12.50 13.21 9.56
CA CYS A 131 12.72 12.53 10.84
C CYS A 131 12.76 11.00 10.76
N ILE A 132 12.85 10.40 9.56
CA ILE A 132 12.72 8.95 9.36
C ILE A 132 14.04 8.37 8.86
N SER A 133 14.55 7.36 9.55
CA SER A 133 15.78 6.64 9.19
C SER A 133 15.52 5.14 9.06
N MET A 134 16.33 4.45 8.25
CA MET A 134 16.31 2.99 8.16
C MET A 134 17.37 2.39 9.09
N VAL A 135 16.96 1.44 9.93
CA VAL A 135 17.82 0.77 10.91
C VAL A 135 18.01 -0.68 10.51
N ASP A 136 19.27 -1.13 10.41
CA ASP A 136 19.63 -2.54 10.20
C ASP A 136 19.29 -3.34 11.48
N VAL A 137 18.42 -4.33 11.34
CA VAL A 137 18.00 -5.24 12.42
C VAL A 137 18.46 -6.68 12.19
N GLY A 138 19.38 -6.89 11.23
CA GLY A 138 20.01 -8.18 10.96
C GLY A 138 19.76 -8.68 9.54
N GLU A 139 19.88 -9.99 9.37
CA GLU A 139 19.71 -10.63 8.06
C GLU A 139 18.24 -10.60 7.61
N ALA A 140 18.06 -10.47 6.29
CA ALA A 140 16.74 -10.60 5.70
C ALA A 140 16.19 -12.01 5.95
N LEU A 141 14.95 -12.08 6.44
CA LEU A 141 14.25 -13.35 6.59
C LEU A 141 13.79 -13.86 5.20
N PRO A 142 13.64 -15.17 5.04
CA PRO A 142 13.11 -15.73 3.80
C PRO A 142 11.72 -15.15 3.44
N VAL A 143 11.48 -15.00 2.14
CA VAL A 143 10.25 -14.40 1.59
C VAL A 143 9.03 -15.14 2.08
N GLU A 144 9.07 -16.47 2.09
CA GLU A 144 7.99 -17.34 2.54
C GLU A 144 7.58 -17.14 4.00
N GLN A 145 8.49 -16.62 4.85
CA GLN A 145 8.20 -16.35 6.26
C GLN A 145 7.57 -14.97 6.48
N THR A 146 7.84 -14.00 5.61
CA THR A 146 7.48 -12.60 5.81
C THR A 146 6.35 -12.13 4.89
N ALA A 147 6.34 -12.58 3.64
CA ALA A 147 5.36 -12.16 2.64
C ALA A 147 3.90 -12.41 3.05
N PRO A 148 3.52 -13.50 3.74
CA PRO A 148 2.14 -13.70 4.18
C PRO A 148 1.63 -12.59 5.10
N GLN A 149 2.45 -12.17 6.07
CA GLN A 149 2.11 -11.10 7.00
C GLN A 149 1.97 -9.75 6.26
N TYR A 150 2.94 -9.42 5.40
CA TYR A 150 2.91 -8.16 4.65
C TYR A 150 1.74 -8.07 3.69
N ARG A 151 1.42 -9.18 3.01
CA ARG A 151 0.21 -9.31 2.19
C ARG A 151 -1.05 -9.05 3.01
N GLN A 152 -1.23 -9.79 4.11
CA GLN A 152 -2.42 -9.67 4.96
C GLN A 152 -2.63 -8.23 5.43
N ARG A 153 -1.55 -7.56 5.85
CA ARG A 153 -1.56 -6.17 6.32
C ARG A 153 -1.92 -5.19 5.20
N TYR A 154 -1.32 -5.37 4.03
CA TYR A 154 -1.60 -4.57 2.85
C TYR A 154 -3.06 -4.72 2.38
N GLU A 155 -3.56 -5.94 2.27
CA GLU A 155 -4.94 -6.22 1.89
C GLU A 155 -5.93 -5.64 2.91
N ALA A 156 -5.65 -5.78 4.21
CA ALA A 156 -6.48 -5.20 5.26
C ALA A 156 -6.52 -3.66 5.18
N ARG A 157 -5.39 -3.03 4.83
CA ARG A 157 -5.32 -1.58 4.57
C ARG A 157 -6.11 -1.20 3.34
N ALA A 158 -5.86 -1.86 2.21
CA ALA A 158 -6.56 -1.59 0.96
C ALA A 158 -8.07 -1.70 1.13
N ALA A 159 -8.55 -2.72 1.83
CA ALA A 159 -9.96 -2.87 2.16
C ALA A 159 -10.51 -1.74 3.04
N ARG A 160 -9.73 -1.20 3.99
CA ARG A 160 -10.12 -0.02 4.79
C ARG A 160 -10.24 1.23 3.91
N LEU A 161 -9.22 1.51 3.10
CA LEU A 161 -9.19 2.69 2.22
C LEU A 161 -10.33 2.64 1.20
N GLN A 162 -10.57 1.49 0.58
CA GLN A 162 -11.66 1.29 -0.37
C GLN A 162 -13.02 1.63 0.25
N ARG A 163 -13.28 1.17 1.48
CA ARG A 163 -14.54 1.51 2.18
C ARG A 163 -14.69 3.01 2.38
N TRP A 164 -13.64 3.70 2.82
CA TRP A 164 -13.67 5.15 2.99
C TRP A 164 -13.89 5.89 1.67
N GLU A 165 -13.27 5.43 0.57
CA GLU A 165 -13.46 6.01 -0.76
C GLU A 165 -14.89 5.82 -1.26
N ASP A 166 -15.47 4.63 -1.07
CA ASP A 166 -16.83 4.30 -1.47
C ASP A 166 -17.87 5.11 -0.65
N GLU A 167 -17.65 5.24 0.65
CA GLU A 167 -18.45 6.10 1.55
C GLU A 167 -18.39 7.57 1.10
N ALA A 168 -17.19 8.11 0.91
CA ALA A 168 -17.00 9.50 0.48
C ALA A 168 -17.61 9.77 -0.91
N ARG A 169 -17.51 8.79 -1.84
CA ARG A 169 -18.15 8.86 -3.15
C ARG A 169 -19.67 8.91 -3.02
N ALA A 170 -20.26 8.02 -2.22
CA ALA A 170 -21.69 7.98 -1.99
C ALA A 170 -22.22 9.29 -1.35
N GLU A 171 -21.49 9.84 -0.38
CA GLU A 171 -21.82 11.13 0.23
C GLU A 171 -21.77 12.28 -0.78
N ARG A 172 -20.72 12.32 -1.61
CA ARG A 172 -20.58 13.35 -2.66
C ARG A 172 -21.71 13.26 -3.67
N GLU A 173 -22.06 12.06 -4.12
CA GLU A 173 -23.18 11.83 -5.03
C GLU A 173 -24.51 12.25 -4.40
N ALA A 174 -24.75 11.91 -3.14
CA ALA A 174 -25.94 12.33 -2.40
C ALA A 174 -26.02 13.87 -2.29
N ARG A 175 -24.89 14.54 -1.98
CA ARG A 175 -24.81 16.00 -1.95
C ARG A 175 -25.12 16.61 -3.31
N LEU A 176 -24.58 16.06 -4.40
CA LEU A 176 -24.85 16.54 -5.76
C LEU A 176 -26.33 16.35 -6.15
N ARG A 177 -26.94 15.20 -5.83
CA ARG A 177 -28.38 14.97 -6.03
C ARG A 177 -29.22 16.00 -5.28
N ASN A 178 -28.89 16.29 -4.01
CA ASN A 178 -29.58 17.29 -3.19
C ASN A 178 -29.41 18.72 -3.71
N LEU A 179 -28.29 19.04 -4.38
CA LEU A 179 -28.07 20.33 -5.02
C LEU A 179 -28.79 20.45 -6.37
N ALA A 180 -28.91 19.33 -7.10
CA ALA A 180 -29.53 19.26 -8.43
C ALA A 180 -31.07 19.31 -8.41
N ASP A 181 -31.70 19.18 -7.24
CA ASP A 181 -33.14 19.38 -7.06
C ASP A 181 -33.46 20.67 -6.29
N PRO A 182 -33.34 21.85 -6.92
CA PRO A 182 -33.65 23.14 -6.30
C PRO A 182 -35.12 23.26 -5.93
N VAL A 183 -36.02 22.51 -6.59
CA VAL A 183 -37.45 22.49 -6.31
C VAL A 183 -37.74 21.73 -5.03
N ALA A 184 -37.15 20.54 -4.82
CA ALA A 184 -37.25 19.82 -3.55
C ALA A 184 -36.65 20.62 -2.38
N ARG A 185 -35.51 21.29 -2.59
CA ARG A 185 -34.92 22.20 -1.59
C ARG A 185 -35.85 23.37 -1.24
N ALA A 186 -36.46 24.00 -2.24
CA ALA A 186 -37.39 25.10 -2.04
C ALA A 186 -38.69 24.63 -1.34
N LEU A 187 -39.20 23.45 -1.70
CA LEU A 187 -40.38 22.84 -1.08
C LEU A 187 -40.12 22.49 0.40
N ALA A 188 -39.00 21.86 0.71
CA ALA A 188 -38.63 21.52 2.09
C ALA A 188 -38.44 22.77 2.96
N ALA A 189 -37.78 23.82 2.44
CA ALA A 189 -37.62 25.09 3.14
C ALA A 189 -38.96 25.83 3.36
N ALA A 190 -39.87 25.77 2.38
CA ALA A 190 -41.21 26.35 2.49
C ALA A 190 -42.08 25.63 3.53
N GLN A 191 -41.98 24.30 3.62
CA GLN A 191 -42.70 23.50 4.62
C GLN A 191 -42.20 23.79 6.05
N ALA A 192 -40.89 23.87 6.26
CA ALA A 192 -40.30 24.19 7.57
C ALA A 192 -40.71 25.58 8.08
N LYS A 193 -40.78 26.59 7.20
CA LYS A 193 -41.27 27.93 7.57
C LYS A 193 -42.74 27.93 8.00
N ARG A 194 -43.59 27.12 7.37
CA ARG A 194 -45.01 27.03 7.74
C ARG A 194 -45.22 26.40 9.11
N GLN A 195 -44.39 25.42 9.47
CA GLN A 195 -44.45 24.77 10.79
C GLN A 195 -44.01 25.70 11.92
N ASN A 196 -42.98 26.53 11.71
CA ASN A 196 -42.54 27.53 12.69
C ASN A 196 -43.46 28.76 12.83
N GLN A 197 -44.41 28.98 11.90
CA GLN A 197 -45.39 30.07 11.97
C GLN A 197 -46.74 29.64 12.57
N SER A 198 -46.92 28.33 12.83
CA SER A 198 -48.14 27.75 13.39
C SER A 198 -47.97 27.27 14.83
N SER A 199 -46.86 27.64 15.47
CA SER A 199 -46.60 27.58 16.92
C SER A 199 -46.44 28.99 17.45
#